data_AF-A0A0M4T4W9-F1
#
_entry.id   AF-A0A0M4T4W9-F1
#
_cell.length_a   1.000
_cell.length_b   1.000
_cell.length_c   1.000
_cell.angle_alpha   90.00
_cell.angle_beta   90.00
_cell.angle_gamma   90.00
#
_symmetry.space_group_name_H-M   'P 1'
#
loop_
_entity.id
_entity.type
_entity.pdbx_description
1 polymer ?
#
loop_
_entity_poly.entity_id
_entity_poly.type
_entity_poly.pdbx_seq_one_letter_code
_entity_poly.pdbx_strand_id
1 'polypeptide(L)' 'MTLKPDFQQMSRKELTAYVLTHREDEEALRIYMARLHNEPGVIRQSGGLNEQDLTQLEQLIKARVSDA' A
#
# COMPACT_ATOMS: atom_id res chain seq x y z
N MET A 1 18.15 24.28 -2.45
CA MET A 1 18.24 22.92 -2.99
C MET A 1 17.77 21.98 -1.90
N THR A 2 16.57 21.42 -2.02
CA THR A 2 16.06 20.46 -1.03
C THR A 2 16.65 19.10 -1.37
N LEU A 3 17.43 18.53 -0.46
CA LEU A 3 18.00 17.20 -0.65
C LEU A 3 16.85 16.18 -0.54
N LYS A 4 16.61 15.39 -1.59
CA LYS A 4 15.63 14.31 -1.53
C LYS A 4 16.12 13.23 -0.55
N PRO A 5 15.25 12.68 0.30
CA PRO A 5 15.62 11.57 1.17
C PRO A 5 15.97 10.30 0.38
N ASP A 6 16.84 9.46 0.96
CA ASP A 6 17.10 8.13 0.41
C ASP A 6 16.02 7.13 0.86
N PHE A 7 15.03 6.93 0.02
CA PHE A 7 13.89 6.04 0.29
C PHE A 7 14.27 4.57 0.42
N GLN A 8 15.42 4.13 -0.12
CA GLN A 8 15.87 2.74 0.00
C GLN A 8 16.35 2.42 1.42
N GLN A 9 16.96 3.42 2.08
CA GLN A 9 17.49 3.31 3.44
C GLN A 9 16.43 3.49 4.52
N MET A 10 15.27 4.08 4.19
CA MET A 10 14.17 4.22 5.14
C MET A 10 13.63 2.87 5.59
N SER A 11 13.25 2.77 6.86
CA SER A 11 12.39 1.68 7.34
C SER A 11 11.00 1.76 6.71
N ARG A 12 10.23 0.67 6.78
CA ARG A 12 8.84 0.65 6.30
C ARG A 12 7.99 1.75 6.93
N LYS A 13 8.15 1.98 8.24
CA LYS A 13 7.37 2.97 8.98
C LYS A 13 7.69 4.39 8.52
N GLU A 14 8.97 4.71 8.32
CA GLU A 14 9.43 6.01 7.84
C GLU A 14 8.97 6.28 6.42
N LEU A 15 9.13 5.32 5.52
CA LEU A 15 8.68 5.45 4.13
C LEU A 15 7.15 5.62 4.05
N THR A 16 6.39 4.87 4.86
CA THR A 16 4.93 5.02 4.95
C THR A 16 4.55 6.42 5.42
N ALA A 17 5.17 6.91 6.49
CA ALA A 17 4.91 8.24 7.02
C ALA A 17 5.23 9.34 6.00
N TYR A 18 6.34 9.20 5.26
CA TYR A 18 6.74 10.14 4.22
C TYR A 18 5.73 10.17 3.06
N VAL A 19 5.32 9.01 2.53
CA VAL A 19 4.37 8.93 1.41
C VAL A 19 3.00 9.50 1.80
N LEU A 20 2.57 9.31 3.04
CA LEU A 20 1.30 9.87 3.52
C LEU A 20 1.32 11.39 3.63
N THR A 21 2.50 11.99 3.91
CA THR A 21 2.69 13.45 4.00
C THR A 21 3.03 14.12 2.67
N HIS A 22 3.62 13.39 1.72
CA HIS A 22 4.03 13.87 0.40
C HIS A 22 3.36 13.02 -0.69
N ARG A 23 2.03 13.13 -0.80
CA ARG A 23 1.22 12.25 -1.67
C ARG A 23 1.48 12.48 -3.16
N GLU A 24 2.01 13.64 -3.50
CA GLU A 24 2.41 14.06 -4.85
C GLU A 24 3.81 13.57 -5.25
N ASP A 25 4.61 13.05 -4.31
CA ASP A 25 5.93 12.50 -4.60
C ASP A 25 5.79 11.10 -5.21
N GLU A 26 5.60 11.06 -6.54
CA GLU A 26 5.44 9.81 -7.31
C GLU A 26 6.62 8.84 -7.14
N GLU A 27 7.83 9.36 -6.91
CA GLU A 27 9.02 8.54 -6.71
C GLU A 27 8.93 7.78 -5.38
N ALA A 28 8.59 8.48 -4.30
CA ALA A 28 8.38 7.87 -2.99
C ALA A 28 7.24 6.85 -3.02
N LEU A 29 6.12 7.19 -3.68
CA LEU A 29 4.98 6.29 -3.84
C LEU A 29 5.35 5.02 -4.63
N ARG A 30 6.10 5.16 -5.73
CA ARG A 30 6.56 4.02 -6.54
C ARG A 30 7.46 3.08 -5.75
N ILE A 31 8.41 3.63 -4.98
CA ILE A 31 9.32 2.83 -4.14
C ILE A 31 8.54 2.12 -3.03
N TYR A 32 7.59 2.80 -2.40
CA TYR A 32 6.70 2.22 -1.40
C TYR A 32 5.89 1.05 -1.96
N MET A 33 5.24 1.22 -3.12
CA MET A 33 4.46 0.16 -3.76
C MET A 33 5.32 -1.04 -4.18
N ALA A 34 6.53 -0.79 -4.71
CA ALA A 34 7.47 -1.87 -5.05
C ALA A 34 7.91 -2.67 -3.82
N ARG A 35 8.13 -2.02 -2.67
CA ARG A 35 8.45 -2.70 -1.42
C ARG A 35 7.26 -3.52 -0.90
N LEU A 36 6.05 -2.94 -0.93
CA LEU A 36 4.82 -3.66 -0.58
C LEU A 36 4.60 -4.88 -1.47
N HIS A 37 4.93 -4.82 -2.76
CA HIS A 37 4.80 -5.95 -3.67
C HIS A 37 5.65 -7.17 -3.27
N ASN A 38 6.80 -6.94 -2.63
CA ASN A 38 7.72 -8.01 -2.23
C ASN A 38 7.61 -8.34 -0.73
N GLU A 39 6.74 -7.67 0.02
CA GLU A 39 6.63 -7.85 1.47
C GLU A 39 5.85 -9.15 1.80
N PRO A 40 6.41 -10.02 2.65
CA PRO A 40 5.73 -11.23 3.11
C PRO A 40 4.53 -10.87 4.01
N GLY A 41 3.46 -11.66 3.92
CA GLY A 41 2.24 -11.44 4.71
C GLY A 41 1.26 -10.41 4.11
N VAL A 42 1.63 -9.74 3.01
CA VAL A 42 0.68 -8.90 2.26
C VAL A 42 -0.24 -9.79 1.43
N ILE A 43 -1.52 -9.78 1.78
CA ILE A 43 -2.57 -10.52 1.09
C ILE A 43 -3.08 -9.65 -0.06
N ARG A 44 -2.85 -10.11 -1.29
CA ARG A 44 -3.29 -9.43 -2.51
C ARG A 44 -4.57 -10.09 -3.00
N GLN A 45 -5.61 -9.29 -3.17
CA GLN A 45 -6.86 -9.72 -3.79
C GLN A 45 -6.91 -9.15 -5.20
N SER A 46 -7.25 -10.00 -6.16
CA SER A 46 -7.45 -9.60 -7.55
C SER A 46 -8.94 -9.48 -7.83
N GLY A 47 -9.33 -8.46 -8.59
CA GLY A 47 -10.70 -8.23 -9.00
C GLY A 47 -10.78 -7.03 -9.95
N GLY A 48 -11.81 -7.00 -10.79
CA GLY A 48 -12.16 -5.85 -11.61
C GLY A 48 -13.08 -4.87 -10.88
N LEU A 49 -13.51 -3.84 -11.60
CA LEU A 49 -14.48 -2.84 -11.12
C LEU A 49 -15.92 -3.22 -11.51
N ASN A 50 -16.24 -4.52 -11.51
CA ASN A 50 -17.60 -5.01 -11.75
C ASN A 50 -18.31 -5.34 -10.43
N GLU A 51 -19.63 -5.44 -10.47
CA GLU A 51 -20.47 -5.64 -9.29
C GLU A 51 -20.14 -6.92 -8.51
N GLN A 52 -19.84 -8.01 -9.22
CA GLN A 52 -19.49 -9.28 -8.61
C GLN A 52 -18.18 -9.17 -7.80
N ASP A 53 -17.15 -8.60 -8.40
CA ASP A 53 -15.83 -8.47 -7.78
C ASP A 53 -15.86 -7.50 -6.60
N LEU A 54 -16.66 -6.43 -6.70
CA LEU A 54 -16.88 -5.50 -5.59
C LEU A 54 -17.64 -6.15 -4.43
N THR A 55 -18.66 -6.97 -4.74
CA THR A 55 -19.40 -7.72 -3.72
C THR A 55 -18.50 -8.72 -3.00
N GLN A 56 -17.64 -9.43 -3.75
CA GLN A 56 -16.66 -10.35 -3.19
C GLN A 56 -15.64 -9.60 -2.30
N LEU A 57 -15.17 -8.44 -2.74
CA LEU A 57 -14.28 -7.59 -1.94
C LEU A 57 -14.93 -7.17 -0.61
N GLU A 58 -16.19 -6.76 -0.64
CA GLU A 58 -16.92 -6.38 0.58
C GLU A 58 -17.02 -7.55 1.57
N GLN A 59 -17.33 -8.76 1.09
CA GLN A 59 -17.40 -9.96 1.93
C GLN A 59 -16.04 -10.30 2.56
N LEU A 60 -14.96 -10.19 1.79
CA LEU A 60 -13.60 -10.41 2.28
C LEU A 60 -13.24 -9.41 3.38
N ILE A 61 -13.56 -8.12 3.20
CA ILE A 61 -13.31 -7.09 4.21
C ILE A 61 -14.11 -7.40 5.49
N LYS A 62 -15.40 -7.73 5.37
CA LYS A 62 -16.25 -8.06 6.53
C LYS A 62 -15.71 -9.24 7.33
N ALA A 63 -15.29 -10.31 6.67
CA ALA A 63 -14.69 -11.47 7.33
C ALA A 63 -13.43 -11.08 8.13
N ARG A 64 -12.52 -10.28 7.53
CA ARG A 64 -11.25 -9.91 8.17
C ARG A 64 -11.40 -8.88 9.29
N VAL A 65 -12.39 -8.01 9.22
CA VAL A 65 -12.67 -7.04 10.29
C VAL A 65 -13.37 -7.72 11.48
N SER A 66 -14.16 -8.77 11.23
CA SER A 66 -14.88 -9.49 12.29
C SER A 66 -13.96 -10.44 13.08
N ASP A 67 -12.85 -10.89 12.48
CA ASP A 67 -11.85 -11.77 13.08
C ASP A 67 -10.75 -11.01 13.87
N ALA A 68 -10.77 -9.68 13.90
CA ALA A 68 -9.74 -8.81 14.51
C ALA A 68 -10.26 -8.07 15.76
#